data_AF-A0AAW5BHG3-F1
#
_entry.id   AF-A0AAW5BHG3-F1
#
_cell.length_a   1.000
_cell.length_b   1.000
_cell.length_c   1.000
_cell.angle_alpha   90.00
_cell.angle_beta   90.00
_cell.angle_gamma   90.00
#
_symmetry.space_group_name_H-M   'P 1'
#
loop_
_entity.id
_entity.type
_entity.pdbx_description
1 polymer ?
#
loop_
_entity_poly.entity_id
_entity_poly.type
_entity_poly.pdbx_seq_one_letter_code
_entity_poly.pdbx_strand_id
1 'polypeptide(L)'
;GKVVFVNGDLDQGKLEVKNETKIDKDKAIELAFKSIEKSRNEVKNLSGEDTIQDAKIVVDEKTNRAVYALDLSYSVPEPAHWLIKV
;
A
#
# COMPACT_ATOMS: atom_id res chain seq x y z
N GLY A 1 -12.49 13.60 13.30
CA GLY A 1 -11.28 13.60 12.46
C GLY A 1 -11.70 13.77 11.01
N LYS A 2 -11.05 14.65 10.26
CA LYS A 2 -11.45 15.02 8.89
C LYS A 2 -10.61 14.23 7.88
N VAL A 3 -11.28 13.35 7.13
CA VAL A 3 -10.67 12.58 6.04
C VAL A 3 -10.91 13.36 4.74
N VAL A 4 -9.86 13.64 3.97
CA VAL A 4 -9.94 14.42 2.73
C VAL A 4 -9.86 13.46 1.55
N PHE A 5 -10.93 13.38 0.75
CA PHE A 5 -10.96 12.64 -0.51
C PHE A 5 -10.58 13.59 -1.65
N VAL A 6 -9.65 13.17 -2.50
CA VAL A 6 -9.28 13.89 -3.73
C VAL A 6 -10.18 13.39 -4.87
N ASN A 7 -10.91 14.33 -5.46
CA ASN A 7 -11.98 14.10 -6.45
C ASN A 7 -11.45 13.50 -7.76
N GLY A 8 -12.18 12.50 -8.25
CA GLY A 8 -12.03 11.97 -9.60
C GLY A 8 -13.19 11.12 -10.09
N ASP A 9 -14.29 10.95 -9.34
CA ASP A 9 -15.60 10.62 -9.89
C ASP A 9 -16.65 10.84 -8.78
N LEU A 10 -17.72 11.55 -9.11
CA LEU A 10 -18.58 12.24 -8.15
C LEU A 10 -19.99 11.62 -8.17
N ASP A 11 -20.09 10.28 -8.10
CA ASP A 11 -21.38 9.59 -7.97
C ASP A 11 -21.28 8.15 -7.42
N GLN A 12 -20.55 7.96 -6.31
CA GLN A 12 -20.62 6.69 -5.57
C GLN A 12 -21.14 6.96 -4.15
N GLY A 13 -22.43 6.68 -3.99
CA GLY A 13 -23.13 6.72 -2.71
C GLY A 13 -22.27 6.12 -1.62
N LYS A 14 -22.11 6.87 -0.52
CA LYS A 14 -21.35 6.55 0.69
C LYS A 14 -21.08 5.05 0.81
N LEU A 15 -19.91 4.62 0.32
CA LEU A 15 -19.37 3.31 0.62
C LEU A 15 -19.05 3.33 2.12
N GLU A 16 -20.04 2.96 2.93
CA GLU A 16 -19.82 2.55 4.31
C GLU A 16 -18.92 1.32 4.26
N VAL A 17 -17.61 1.55 4.28
CA VAL A 17 -16.63 0.48 4.41
C VAL A 17 -16.86 -0.16 5.78
N LYS A 18 -17.69 -1.21 5.81
CA LYS A 18 -18.09 -1.91 7.05
C LYS A 18 -16.97 -2.74 7.70
N ASN A 19 -15.76 -2.66 7.19
CA ASN A 19 -14.62 -3.40 7.71
C ASN A 19 -13.52 -2.42 8.08
N GLU A 20 -13.32 -2.23 9.38
CA GLU A 20 -12.07 -1.71 9.91
C GLU A 20 -10.93 -2.57 9.35
N THR A 21 -9.96 -1.94 8.70
CA THR A 21 -8.76 -2.59 8.20
C THR A 21 -8.05 -3.22 9.39
N LYS A 22 -8.25 -4.52 9.63
CA LYS A 22 -7.72 -5.25 10.80
C LYS A 22 -6.20 -5.40 10.80
N ILE A 23 -5.53 -4.95 9.74
CA ILE A 23 -4.09 -5.04 9.58
C ILE A 23 -3.48 -3.65 9.75
N ASP A 24 -2.52 -3.56 10.66
CA ASP A 24 -1.73 -2.35 10.84
C ASP A 24 -0.78 -2.11 9.66
N LYS A 25 -0.34 -0.86 9.49
CA LYS A 25 0.60 -0.46 8.44
C LYS A 25 1.86 -1.33 8.43
N ASP A 26 2.45 -1.62 9.60
CA ASP A 26 3.62 -2.49 9.71
C ASP A 26 3.36 -3.92 9.22
N LYS A 27 2.19 -4.47 9.56
CA LYS A 27 1.74 -5.79 9.11
C LYS A 27 1.59 -5.81 7.58
N ALA A 28 1.01 -4.77 7.01
CA ALA A 28 0.82 -4.62 5.58
C ALA A 28 2.16 -4.55 4.83
N ILE A 29 3.13 -3.83 5.39
CA ILE A 29 4.48 -3.78 4.85
C ILE A 29 5.16 -5.16 4.90
N GLU A 30 5.05 -5.87 6.03
CA GLU A 30 5.63 -7.21 6.18
C GLU A 30 5.05 -8.19 5.14
N LEU A 31 3.73 -8.15 4.92
CA LEU A 31 3.04 -8.93 3.90
C LEU A 31 3.47 -8.56 2.47
N ALA A 32 3.69 -7.28 2.20
CA ALA A 32 4.19 -6.80 0.92
C ALA A 32 5.59 -7.34 0.62
N PHE A 33 6.52 -7.22 1.56
CA PHE A 33 7.88 -7.79 1.44
C PHE A 33 7.86 -9.31 1.28
N LYS A 34 6.99 -9.99 2.01
CA LYS A 34 6.78 -11.44 1.86
C LYS A 34 6.25 -11.82 0.48
N SER A 35 5.39 -10.99 -0.12
CA SER A 35 4.79 -11.25 -1.44
C SER A 35 5.79 -11.11 -2.58
N ILE A 36 6.83 -10.28 -2.42
CA ILE A 36 7.93 -10.16 -3.37
C ILE A 36 9.11 -11.08 -3.04
N GLU A 37 8.97 -11.93 -2.02
CA GLU A 37 10.02 -12.84 -1.55
C GLU A 37 11.35 -12.12 -1.24
N LYS A 38 11.28 -10.89 -0.73
CA LYS A 38 12.44 -10.07 -0.34
C LYS A 38 12.32 -9.61 1.11
N SER A 39 13.44 -9.50 1.79
CA SER A 39 13.50 -8.85 3.10
C SER A 39 13.66 -7.33 2.94
N ARG A 40 13.09 -6.55 3.88
CA ARG A 40 13.27 -5.09 3.91
C ARG A 40 14.74 -4.67 3.95
N ASN A 41 15.60 -5.48 4.58
CA ASN A 41 17.04 -5.20 4.67
C ASN A 41 17.83 -5.57 3.40
N GLU A 42 17.26 -6.37 2.51
CA GLU A 42 17.93 -6.77 1.25
C GLU A 42 17.74 -5.74 0.15
N VAL A 43 16.69 -4.92 0.26
CA VAL A 43 16.37 -3.89 -0.72
C VAL A 43 16.65 -2.51 -0.17
N LYS A 44 17.21 -1.63 -1.01
CA LYS A 44 17.50 -0.24 -0.65
C LYS A 44 17.51 0.68 -1.87
N ASN A 45 17.30 1.97 -1.62
CA ASN A 45 17.56 3.01 -2.61
C ASN A 45 18.96 3.58 -2.42
N LEU A 46 19.66 3.79 -3.54
CA LEU A 46 21.00 4.38 -3.53
C LEU A 46 20.98 5.86 -3.11
N SER A 47 19.86 6.54 -3.37
CA SER A 47 19.60 7.93 -2.97
C SER A 47 19.44 8.12 -1.45
N GLY A 48 19.37 7.03 -0.67
CA GLY A 48 19.05 7.08 0.77
C GLY A 48 17.55 7.24 1.07
N GLU A 49 16.71 7.18 0.03
CA GLU A 49 15.26 7.22 0.17
C GLU A 49 14.71 5.91 0.75
N ASP A 50 13.59 6.00 1.47
CA ASP A 50 12.87 4.83 1.93
C ASP A 50 12.45 3.95 0.74
N THR A 51 12.41 2.64 0.96
CA THR A 51 11.95 1.70 -0.08
C THR A 51 10.45 1.76 -0.29
N ILE A 52 9.71 2.24 0.71
CA ILE A 52 8.25 2.38 0.69
C ILE A 52 7.95 3.84 0.36
N GLN A 53 7.48 4.08 -0.85
CA GLN A 53 7.15 5.42 -1.33
C GLN A 53 5.81 5.89 -0.79
N ASP A 54 4.83 5.00 -0.74
CA ASP A 54 3.48 5.31 -0.27
C ASP A 54 2.83 4.10 0.40
N ALA A 55 1.98 4.35 1.38
CA ALA A 55 1.20 3.32 2.06
C ALA A 55 -0.15 3.90 2.44
N LYS A 56 -1.19 3.53 1.68
CA LYS A 56 -2.55 4.06 1.85
C LYS A 56 -3.59 2.96 1.84
N ILE A 57 -4.69 3.20 2.53
CA ILE A 57 -5.85 2.31 2.48
C ILE A 57 -6.66 2.66 1.23
N VAL A 58 -6.92 1.66 0.39
CA VAL A 58 -7.79 1.77 -0.78
C VAL A 58 -8.93 0.78 -0.65
N VAL A 59 -10.07 1.06 -1.30
CA VAL A 59 -11.16 0.09 -1.40
C VAL A 59 -10.90 -0.78 -2.62
N ASP A 60 -10.75 -2.08 -2.41
CA ASP A 60 -10.67 -3.06 -3.48
C ASP A 60 -12.07 -3.31 -4.05
N GLU A 61 -12.28 -2.97 -5.32
CA GLU A 61 -13.59 -3.06 -5.98
C GLU A 61 -14.06 -4.51 -6.17
N LYS A 62 -13.13 -5.47 -6.26
CA LYS A 62 -13.48 -6.89 -6.46
C LYS A 62 -14.09 -7.51 -5.20
N THR A 63 -13.54 -7.16 -4.05
CA THR A 63 -13.96 -7.72 -2.76
C THR A 63 -14.81 -6.76 -1.93
N ASN A 64 -14.89 -5.49 -2.36
CA ASN A 64 -15.53 -4.37 -1.66
C ASN A 64 -15.00 -4.21 -0.22
N ARG A 65 -13.67 -4.32 -0.05
CA ARG A 65 -12.99 -4.26 1.25
C ARG A 65 -11.90 -3.19 1.23
N ALA A 66 -11.69 -2.54 2.37
CA ALA A 66 -10.49 -1.73 2.58
C ALA A 66 -9.26 -2.65 2.65
N VAL A 67 -8.30 -2.38 1.78
CA VAL A 67 -7.00 -3.05 1.67
C VAL A 67 -5.90 -2.00 1.71
N TYR A 68 -4.70 -2.36 2.15
CA TYR A 68 -3.55 -1.48 2.04
C TYR A 68 -2.92 -1.60 0.67
N ALA A 69 -2.83 -0.49 -0.05
CA ALA A 69 -1.97 -0.35 -1.21
C ALA A 69 -0.62 0.21 -0.78
N LEU A 70 0.44 -0.56 -1.03
CA LEU A 70 1.83 -0.15 -0.82
C LEU A 70 2.52 0.05 -2.16
N ASP A 71 3.17 1.19 -2.27
CA ASP A 71 4.09 1.51 -3.35
C ASP A 71 5.52 1.27 -2.84
N LEU A 72 6.18 0.25 -3.41
CA LEU A 72 7.52 -0.16 -3.05
C LEU A 72 8.44 0.02 -4.26
N SER A 73 9.48 0.82 -4.08
CA SER A 73 10.53 1.02 -5.08
C SER A 73 11.90 0.84 -4.43
N TYR A 74 12.78 0.09 -5.07
CA TYR A 74 14.15 -0.07 -4.63
C TYR A 74 15.10 -0.06 -5.83
N SER A 75 16.38 0.24 -5.60
CA SER A 75 17.43 0.29 -6.63
C SER A 75 18.43 -0.86 -6.55
N VAL A 76 18.57 -1.48 -5.37
CA VAL A 76 19.51 -2.58 -5.07
C VAL A 76 18.74 -3.75 -4.49
N PRO A 77 19.07 -5.01 -4.82
CA PRO A 77 20.15 -5.46 -5.71
C PRO A 77 19.93 -5.09 -7.18
N GLU A 78 18.67 -5.02 -7.60
CA GLU A 78 18.26 -4.59 -8.94
C GLU A 78 17.09 -3.61 -8.81
N PRO A 79 17.01 -2.57 -9.65
CA PRO A 79 15.94 -1.61 -9.58
C PRO A 79 14.60 -2.25 -9.93
N ALA A 80 13.63 -2.13 -9.03
CA ALA A 80 12.29 -2.64 -9.25
C ALA A 80 11.24 -1.76 -8.58
N HIS A 81 10.04 -1.80 -9.15
CA HIS A 81 8.88 -1.07 -8.68
C HIS A 81 7.70 -2.03 -8.56
N TRP A 82 7.09 -2.06 -7.39
CA TRP A 82 5.99 -2.95 -7.04
C TRP A 82 4.84 -2.15 -6.46
N LEU A 83 3.64 -2.45 -6.94
CA LEU A 83 2.40 -1.92 -6.39
C LEU A 83 1.60 -3.08 -5.82
N ILE A 84 1.60 -3.19 -4.50
CA ILE A 84 1.11 -4.37 -3.79
C ILE A 84 -0.15 -3.99 -3.01
N LYS A 85 -1.21 -4.79 -3.14
CA LYS A 85 -2.46 -4.63 -2.40
C LYS A 85 -2.62 -5.81 -1.44
N VAL A 86 -2.72 -5.53 -0.14
CA VAL A 86 -2.84 -6.53 0.96
C VAL A 86 -4.03 -6.27 1.87
#